data_AF-A0A7C3ANT1-F1
#
_entry.id   AF-A0A7C3ANT1-F1
#
_cell.length_a   1.000
_cell.length_b   1.000
_cell.length_c   1.000
_cell.angle_alpha   90.00
_cell.angle_beta   90.00
_cell.angle_gamma   90.00
#
_symmetry.space_group_name_H-M   'P 1'
#
loop_
_entity.id
_entity.type
_entity.pdbx_description
1 polymer ?
#
loop_
_entity_poly.entity_id
_entity_poly.type
_entity_poly.pdbx_seq_one_letter_code
_entity_poly.pdbx_strand_id
1 'polypeptide(L)'
;MMRRTQQNLFLGIEKLRCQRWRTVLSIAIMVVGASACRERPAQPAEGYPKPGEMRLVAVTPLESPAPASPDGNLIVNGDFRNWWAGVMYPEGFRGAEDSEVMRITRGSEDGVIQEWLKDDTEEPVDRLFHTVVSGIRPDTLYLMEVEAVASEGAMAGISVYDWPDEEAESGDLLEWPEIIQVQAAPGEKQTLSRAFRSGRHTRIAIAAHASGNTEYPAMVKWISWRLTETDAAEDVAKPRRPPKFALSQPRPWSDELTVQSGEELTILGWYIADMPSRVDYVLNGERFDAEYYPRPDVDNNYPEYTYRSGWRVVLQTAVLAPSNTLSIRFNGEERYSATILVE
;
A
#
# COMPACT_ATOMS: atom_id res chain seq x y z
N MET A 1 -70.22 -26.99 -0.19
CA MET A 1 -69.82 -26.93 1.23
C MET A 1 -68.82 -25.79 1.38
N MET A 2 -69.27 -24.60 1.78
CA MET A 2 -69.20 -24.05 3.15
C MET A 2 -67.74 -23.90 3.62
N ARG A 3 -67.14 -22.70 3.55
CA ARG A 3 -67.24 -21.49 4.42
C ARG A 3 -66.27 -21.52 5.63
N ARG A 4 -65.64 -20.34 5.84
CA ARG A 4 -64.95 -19.76 7.02
C ARG A 4 -63.42 -19.89 7.04
N THR A 5 -62.66 -18.80 6.88
CA THR A 5 -62.44 -17.62 7.77
C THR A 5 -61.63 -17.98 9.02
N GLN A 6 -60.36 -17.53 9.08
CA GLN A 6 -59.77 -16.94 10.29
C GLN A 6 -58.64 -15.97 9.94
N GLN A 7 -58.86 -14.69 10.31
CA GLN A 7 -57.84 -13.72 10.66
C GLN A 7 -57.37 -14.02 12.09
N ASN A 8 -56.08 -13.79 12.38
CA ASN A 8 -55.56 -13.17 13.62
C ASN A 8 -54.04 -12.99 13.42
N LEU A 9 -53.52 -11.75 13.41
CA LEU A 9 -53.08 -10.97 14.58
C LEU A 9 -51.94 -11.66 15.34
N PHE A 10 -50.70 -11.28 15.03
CA PHE A 10 -49.63 -11.23 16.03
C PHE A 10 -48.84 -9.93 15.87
N LEU A 11 -49.10 -9.04 16.83
CA LEU A 11 -48.27 -7.93 17.25
C LEU A 11 -47.02 -8.46 17.95
N GLY A 12 -45.92 -7.70 17.85
CA GLY A 12 -44.98 -7.60 18.97
C GLY A 12 -43.52 -7.61 18.57
N ILE A 13 -42.97 -6.45 18.17
CA ILE A 13 -41.63 -6.02 18.63
C ILE A 13 -41.71 -4.54 18.98
N GLU A 14 -41.85 -4.31 20.28
CA GLU A 14 -41.63 -3.03 20.95
C GLU A 14 -40.12 -2.77 21.13
N LYS A 15 -39.78 -1.48 21.07
CA LYS A 15 -38.65 -0.80 21.74
C LYS A 15 -37.24 -1.09 21.23
N LEU A 16 -36.62 -0.06 20.65
CA LEU A 16 -35.51 0.67 21.29
C LEU A 16 -35.16 1.96 20.52
N ARG A 17 -35.38 3.08 21.20
CA ARG A 17 -34.56 4.32 21.22
C ARG A 17 -34.20 5.00 19.89
N CYS A 18 -34.94 6.06 19.58
CA CYS A 18 -34.37 7.26 18.95
C CYS A 18 -34.93 8.51 19.63
N GLN A 19 -34.40 8.79 20.81
CA GLN A 19 -34.64 10.01 21.57
C GLN A 19 -33.78 11.11 20.96
N ARG A 20 -34.29 11.74 19.89
CA ARG A 20 -33.69 12.93 19.28
C ARG A 20 -33.79 14.10 20.26
N TRP A 21 -32.65 14.45 20.84
CA TRP A 21 -32.45 15.69 21.57
C TRP A 21 -32.62 16.88 20.62
N ARG A 22 -33.66 17.68 20.87
CA ARG A 22 -33.80 19.03 20.35
C ARG A 22 -32.96 19.95 21.23
N THR A 23 -31.74 20.25 20.82
CA THR A 23 -30.99 21.37 21.39
C THR A 23 -31.37 22.62 20.61
N VAL A 24 -32.40 23.32 21.12
CA VAL A 24 -32.69 24.70 20.78
C VAL A 24 -31.63 25.54 21.48
N LEU A 25 -30.66 26.08 20.74
CA LEU A 25 -29.75 27.10 21.26
C LEU A 25 -30.19 28.46 20.72
N SER A 26 -30.81 29.23 21.60
CA SER A 26 -31.22 30.61 21.43
C SER A 26 -30.01 31.50 21.19
N ILE A 27 -29.94 32.14 20.01
CA ILE A 27 -28.99 33.23 19.76
C ILE A 27 -29.58 34.51 20.38
N ALA A 28 -29.00 34.91 21.51
CA ALA A 28 -29.25 36.18 22.15
C ALA A 28 -28.55 37.31 21.37
N ILE A 29 -29.35 38.25 20.89
CA ILE A 29 -28.92 39.54 20.37
C ILE A 29 -28.38 40.36 21.55
N MET A 30 -27.08 40.67 21.52
CA MET A 30 -26.51 41.73 22.35
C MET A 30 -25.76 42.71 21.44
N VAL A 31 -26.48 43.77 21.07
CA VAL A 31 -25.95 44.99 20.49
C VAL A 31 -25.38 45.81 21.64
N VAL A 32 -24.05 45.89 21.78
CA VAL A 32 -23.38 46.91 22.58
C VAL A 32 -22.04 47.27 21.93
N GLY A 33 -21.86 48.55 21.62
CA GLY A 33 -20.54 49.17 21.60
C GLY A 33 -19.87 49.34 20.24
N ALA A 34 -20.37 50.26 19.43
CA ALA A 34 -19.57 50.91 18.41
C ALA A 34 -18.46 51.74 19.08
N SER A 35 -17.25 51.19 19.15
CA SER A 35 -16.01 51.97 19.28
C SER A 35 -15.33 51.94 17.92
N ALA A 36 -15.44 53.06 17.20
CA ALA A 36 -14.68 53.30 15.99
C ALA A 36 -13.17 53.35 16.33
N CYS A 37 -12.51 52.20 16.35
CA CYS A 37 -11.07 52.12 16.12
C CYS A 37 -10.84 52.43 14.65
N ARG A 38 -10.72 53.73 14.38
CA ARG A 38 -10.17 54.26 13.14
C ARG A 38 -8.69 53.89 13.13
N GLU A 39 -8.38 52.64 12.76
CA GLU A 39 -7.02 52.26 12.42
C GLU A 39 -6.61 53.12 11.22
N ARG A 40 -5.71 54.05 11.51
CA ARG A 40 -4.93 54.78 10.53
C ARG A 40 -4.39 53.70 9.56
N PRO A 41 -4.63 53.79 8.24
CA PRO A 41 -4.01 52.86 7.32
C PRO A 41 -2.51 52.93 7.61
N ALA A 42 -1.93 51.80 8.02
CA ALA A 42 -0.50 51.68 8.18
C ALA A 42 0.10 52.21 6.88
N GLN A 43 0.93 53.25 7.00
CA GLN A 43 1.68 53.73 5.84
C GLN A 43 2.38 52.50 5.26
N PRO A 44 2.22 52.23 3.95
CA PRO A 44 2.94 51.14 3.33
C PRO A 44 4.42 51.36 3.64
N ALA A 45 5.04 50.37 4.29
CA ALA A 45 6.46 50.42 4.57
C ALA A 45 7.18 50.78 3.26
N GLU A 46 7.99 51.85 3.29
CA GLU A 46 8.74 52.31 2.13
C GLU A 46 9.52 51.11 1.55
N GLY A 47 9.12 50.65 0.36
CA GLY A 47 9.81 49.55 -0.32
C GLY A 47 8.91 48.53 -1.03
N TYR A 48 7.64 48.39 -0.65
CA TYR A 48 6.74 47.45 -1.33
C TYR A 48 6.17 48.04 -2.63
N PRO A 49 6.10 47.26 -3.73
CA PRO A 49 5.54 47.73 -4.99
C PRO A 49 4.04 48.00 -4.86
N LYS A 50 3.53 48.90 -5.69
CA LYS A 50 2.09 49.22 -5.70
C LYS A 50 1.28 48.01 -6.19
N PRO A 51 0.00 47.86 -5.80
CA PRO A 51 -0.87 46.85 -6.37
C PRO A 51 -0.86 46.92 -7.91
N GLY A 52 -0.49 45.82 -8.57
CA GLY A 52 -0.33 45.74 -10.04
C GLY A 52 1.11 45.87 -10.56
N GLU A 53 2.08 46.19 -9.70
CA GLU A 53 3.51 46.18 -10.05
C GLU A 53 4.17 44.90 -9.51
N MET A 54 4.66 44.04 -10.41
CA MET A 54 5.50 42.90 -10.03
C MET A 54 6.95 43.38 -9.92
N ARG A 55 7.54 43.24 -8.73
CA ARG A 55 8.98 43.44 -8.52
C ARG A 55 9.61 42.11 -8.12
N LEU A 56 10.68 41.73 -8.80
CA LEU A 56 11.50 40.59 -8.41
C LEU A 56 12.14 40.93 -7.06
N VAL A 57 11.63 40.36 -5.97
CA VAL A 57 12.33 40.40 -4.68
C VAL A 57 13.54 39.49 -4.84
N ALA A 58 14.73 40.04 -4.61
CA ALA A 58 15.97 39.29 -4.73
C ALA A 58 15.86 37.99 -3.93
N VAL A 59 15.86 36.86 -4.63
CA VAL A 59 15.91 35.55 -4.01
C VAL A 59 17.37 35.32 -3.69
N THR A 60 17.75 35.54 -2.43
CA THR A 60 19.05 35.06 -1.96
C THR A 60 19.06 33.55 -2.17
N PRO A 61 19.99 33.00 -2.96
CA PRO A 61 20.15 31.56 -3.04
C PRO A 61 20.39 31.07 -1.61
N LEU A 62 19.49 30.24 -1.08
CA LEU A 62 19.82 29.47 0.10
C LEU A 62 21.09 28.69 -0.24
N GLU A 63 22.08 28.75 0.67
CA GLU A 63 23.33 28.00 0.55
C GLU A 63 23.00 26.61 0.00
N SER A 64 23.71 26.22 -1.07
CA SER A 64 23.53 24.89 -1.66
C SER A 64 23.47 23.85 -0.53
N PRO A 65 22.46 22.95 -0.56
CA PRO A 65 22.30 21.95 0.48
C PRO A 65 23.63 21.22 0.69
N ALA A 66 23.91 20.92 1.96
CA ALA A 66 25.17 20.31 2.37
C ALA A 66 25.53 19.13 1.44
N PRO A 67 26.78 19.07 0.93
CA PRO A 67 27.21 18.00 0.06
C PRO A 67 27.13 16.67 0.82
N ALA A 68 26.63 15.61 0.16
CA ALA A 68 26.59 14.20 0.57
C ALA A 68 26.34 13.95 2.07
N SER A 69 25.16 13.42 2.39
CA SER A 69 24.73 13.11 3.75
C SER A 69 25.90 12.60 4.62
N PRO A 70 26.28 13.32 5.70
CA PRO A 70 27.52 13.07 6.47
C PRO A 70 27.54 11.71 7.18
N ASP A 71 26.47 10.93 7.05
CA ASP A 71 26.19 9.66 7.71
C ASP A 71 26.32 8.43 6.79
N GLY A 72 26.77 8.63 5.54
CA GLY A 72 26.99 7.57 4.55
C GLY A 72 25.72 7.09 3.82
N ASN A 73 24.60 7.82 3.93
CA ASN A 73 23.40 7.50 3.16
C ASN A 73 23.62 7.70 1.66
N LEU A 74 23.36 6.65 0.87
CA LEU A 74 23.47 6.66 -0.58
C LEU A 74 22.22 7.21 -1.28
N ILE A 75 21.10 7.34 -0.57
CA ILE A 75 19.88 7.97 -1.08
C ILE A 75 20.00 9.49 -0.93
N VAL A 76 20.02 10.18 -2.06
CA VAL A 76 20.03 11.65 -2.09
C VAL A 76 18.75 12.16 -1.42
N ASN A 77 18.91 13.02 -0.41
CA ASN A 77 17.80 13.63 0.32
C ASN A 77 16.81 12.58 0.88
N GLY A 78 17.35 11.46 1.38
CA GLY A 78 16.55 10.41 1.99
C GLY A 78 15.79 10.83 3.26
N ASP A 79 16.14 11.96 3.90
CA ASP A 79 15.37 12.53 5.02
C ASP A 79 14.26 13.50 4.58
N PHE A 80 14.11 13.70 3.26
CA PHE A 80 13.12 14.56 2.62
C PHE A 80 13.15 16.03 3.01
N ARG A 81 14.21 16.50 3.69
CA ARG A 81 14.29 17.89 4.15
C ARG A 81 14.51 18.87 3.00
N ASN A 82 15.22 18.44 1.96
CA ASN A 82 15.46 19.22 0.76
C ASN A 82 14.30 19.10 -0.23
N TRP A 83 13.13 19.61 0.16
CA TRP A 83 11.96 19.72 -0.70
C TRP A 83 11.53 21.19 -0.84
N TRP A 84 11.85 21.79 -1.98
CA TRP A 84 11.55 23.21 -2.25
C TRP A 84 10.08 23.41 -2.64
N ALA A 85 9.52 24.55 -2.26
CA ALA A 85 8.15 24.91 -2.64
C ALA A 85 8.03 24.99 -4.18
N GLY A 86 6.98 24.37 -4.73
CA GLY A 86 6.73 24.32 -6.17
C GLY A 86 7.44 23.18 -6.92
N VAL A 87 8.32 22.41 -6.26
CA VAL A 87 8.86 21.17 -6.82
C VAL A 87 7.93 20.01 -6.49
N MET A 88 7.65 19.17 -7.48
CA MET A 88 6.68 18.08 -7.35
C MET A 88 7.12 16.99 -6.39
N TYR A 89 8.40 16.65 -6.38
CA TYR A 89 9.00 15.63 -5.51
C TYR A 89 10.21 16.19 -4.75
N PRO A 90 10.59 15.59 -3.61
CA PRO A 90 11.87 15.85 -2.98
C PRO A 90 13.03 15.60 -3.96
N GLU A 91 14.15 16.31 -3.80
CA GLU A 91 15.35 16.05 -4.62
C GLU A 91 15.72 14.57 -4.56
N GLY A 92 16.10 13.96 -5.69
CA GLY A 92 16.47 12.55 -5.76
C GLY A 92 15.29 11.56 -5.84
N PHE A 93 14.05 12.04 -5.68
CA PHE A 93 12.83 11.23 -5.78
C PHE A 93 12.02 11.60 -7.02
N ARG A 94 11.25 10.63 -7.51
CA ARG A 94 10.37 10.73 -8.68
C ARG A 94 9.10 9.91 -8.47
N GLY A 95 8.11 10.14 -9.33
CA GLY A 95 6.89 9.36 -9.44
C GLY A 95 6.03 9.88 -10.59
N ALA A 96 4.84 9.30 -10.75
CA ALA A 96 3.89 9.76 -11.77
C ALA A 96 3.24 11.11 -11.41
N GLU A 97 3.44 12.11 -12.26
CA GLU A 97 3.05 13.51 -12.03
C GLU A 97 1.54 13.74 -11.89
N ASP A 98 0.73 12.96 -12.62
CA ASP A 98 -0.74 13.02 -12.65
C ASP A 98 -1.35 11.63 -12.45
N SER A 99 -0.96 10.98 -11.36
CA SER A 99 -1.45 9.63 -11.08
C SER A 99 -2.88 9.65 -10.49
N GLU A 100 -3.79 8.91 -11.12
CA GLU A 100 -5.07 8.55 -10.51
C GLU A 100 -4.93 7.46 -9.43
N VAL A 101 -3.75 6.88 -9.30
CA VAL A 101 -3.46 5.74 -8.44
C VAL A 101 -2.87 6.20 -7.11
N MET A 102 -1.96 7.18 -7.12
CA MET A 102 -1.34 7.69 -5.90
C MET A 102 -1.07 9.20 -5.96
N ARG A 103 -0.88 9.80 -4.79
CA ARG A 103 -0.56 11.21 -4.62
C ARG A 103 0.58 11.38 -3.63
N ILE A 104 1.54 12.22 -4.00
CA ILE A 104 2.68 12.59 -3.16
C ILE A 104 2.51 14.04 -2.69
N THR A 105 2.52 14.25 -1.37
CA THR A 105 2.39 15.59 -0.78
C THR A 105 3.39 15.81 0.35
N ARG A 106 3.67 17.09 0.63
CA ARG A 106 4.60 17.47 1.70
C ARG A 106 3.92 17.34 3.06
N GLY A 107 4.59 16.65 3.99
CA GLY A 107 4.17 16.59 5.38
C GLY A 107 4.39 17.92 6.12
N SER A 108 3.58 18.18 7.17
CA SER A 108 3.62 19.44 7.93
C SER A 108 4.83 19.59 8.87
N GLU A 109 5.52 18.49 9.20
CA GLU A 109 6.62 18.42 10.18
C GLU A 109 7.70 17.45 9.67
N ASP A 110 8.24 17.76 8.49
CA ASP A 110 9.16 16.91 7.72
C ASP A 110 8.53 15.60 7.19
N GLY A 111 9.18 15.02 6.18
CA GLY A 111 8.74 13.82 5.50
C GLY A 111 7.78 14.02 4.32
N VAL A 112 7.49 12.91 3.66
CA VAL A 112 6.62 12.81 2.49
C VAL A 112 5.37 12.03 2.86
N ILE A 113 4.21 12.51 2.46
CA ILE A 113 2.96 11.76 2.54
C ILE A 113 2.72 11.13 1.17
N GLN A 114 2.70 9.80 1.13
CA GLN A 114 2.22 9.03 -0.01
C GLN A 114 0.82 8.50 0.31
N GLU A 115 -0.13 8.86 -0.54
CA GLU A 115 -1.52 8.42 -0.46
C GLU A 115 -1.82 7.56 -1.68
N TRP A 116 -2.30 6.34 -1.46
CA TRP A 116 -2.80 5.47 -2.52
C TRP A 116 -4.33 5.59 -2.59
N LEU A 117 -4.82 5.91 -3.78
CA LEU A 117 -6.23 5.96 -4.12
C LEU A 117 -6.70 4.63 -4.74
N LYS A 118 -5.79 3.89 -5.37
CA LYS A 118 -5.99 2.58 -6.00
C LYS A 118 -4.73 1.72 -5.81
N ASP A 119 -4.84 0.44 -6.16
CA ASP A 119 -3.73 -0.51 -6.22
C ASP A 119 -2.72 -0.11 -7.32
N ASP A 120 -1.43 -0.05 -6.96
CA ASP A 120 -0.30 0.25 -7.84
C ASP A 120 0.61 -0.97 -8.07
N THR A 121 0.20 -2.18 -7.65
CA THR A 121 1.01 -3.41 -7.77
C THR A 121 1.41 -3.74 -9.22
N GLU A 122 0.60 -3.32 -10.20
CA GLU A 122 0.87 -3.55 -11.64
C GLU A 122 1.47 -2.33 -12.34
N GLU A 123 1.72 -1.23 -11.63
CA GLU A 123 2.36 -0.05 -12.22
C GLU A 123 3.86 -0.31 -12.43
N PRO A 124 4.43 0.15 -13.55
CA PRO A 124 5.87 0.14 -13.76
C PRO A 124 6.57 1.01 -12.71
N VAL A 125 7.82 0.64 -12.39
CA VAL A 125 8.59 1.26 -11.30
C VAL A 125 8.83 2.77 -11.50
N ASP A 126 8.92 3.25 -12.73
CA ASP A 126 9.06 4.67 -13.06
C ASP A 126 7.83 5.49 -12.67
N ARG A 127 6.66 4.85 -12.57
CA ARG A 127 5.41 5.44 -12.12
C ARG A 127 5.22 5.35 -10.62
N LEU A 128 5.93 4.47 -9.91
CA LEU A 128 5.91 4.39 -8.45
C LEU A 128 6.68 5.55 -7.81
N PHE A 129 6.43 5.81 -6.52
CA PHE A 129 7.24 6.77 -5.77
C PHE A 129 8.60 6.14 -5.47
N HIS A 130 9.65 6.62 -6.14
CA HIS A 130 10.94 5.94 -6.14
C HIS A 130 12.12 6.91 -6.11
N THR A 131 13.29 6.34 -5.80
CA THR A 131 14.60 6.98 -5.95
C THR A 131 15.55 6.05 -6.68
N VAL A 132 16.46 6.61 -7.46
CA VAL A 132 17.47 5.84 -8.21
C VAL A 132 18.83 6.05 -7.56
N VAL A 133 19.43 4.96 -7.09
CA VAL A 133 20.75 4.97 -6.48
C VAL A 133 21.76 4.43 -7.50
N SER A 134 22.72 5.28 -7.86
CA SER A 134 23.81 4.95 -8.78
C SER A 134 25.12 4.74 -8.04
N GLY A 135 26.04 3.98 -8.64
CA GLY A 135 27.37 3.76 -8.06
C GLY A 135 27.39 2.77 -6.91
N ILE A 136 26.35 1.93 -6.78
CA ILE A 136 26.42 0.77 -5.89
C ILE A 136 27.48 -0.21 -6.41
N ARG A 137 28.19 -0.84 -5.50
CA ARG A 137 29.20 -1.84 -5.80
C ARG A 137 28.49 -3.19 -6.06
N PRO A 138 28.88 -3.92 -7.10
CA PRO A 138 28.40 -5.28 -7.31
C PRO A 138 28.75 -6.18 -6.12
N ASP A 139 27.92 -7.19 -5.89
CA ASP A 139 28.02 -8.24 -4.88
C ASP A 139 28.31 -7.70 -3.47
N THR A 140 27.74 -6.53 -3.18
CA THR A 140 27.92 -5.83 -1.92
C THR A 140 26.61 -5.88 -1.14
N LEU A 141 26.72 -6.04 0.17
CA LEU A 141 25.58 -6.05 1.06
C LEU A 141 25.24 -4.62 1.47
N TYR A 142 23.97 -4.26 1.31
CA TYR A 142 23.42 -2.97 1.64
C TYR A 142 22.35 -3.12 2.71
N LEU A 143 22.29 -2.19 3.66
CA LEU A 143 21.20 -2.06 4.62
C LEU A 143 20.28 -0.93 4.18
N MET A 144 19.03 -1.28 3.88
CA MET A 144 17.93 -0.33 3.74
C MET A 144 17.30 -0.09 5.11
N GLU A 145 17.10 1.16 5.48
CA GLU A 145 16.42 1.59 6.70
C GLU A 145 15.32 2.57 6.31
N VAL A 146 14.12 2.41 6.89
CA VAL A 146 12.99 3.29 6.64
C VAL A 146 12.33 3.67 7.95
N GLU A 147 12.05 4.95 8.10
CA GLU A 147 11.18 5.47 9.15
C GLU A 147 9.85 5.91 8.53
N ALA A 148 8.74 5.41 9.07
CA ALA A 148 7.41 5.68 8.53
C ALA A 148 6.31 5.69 9.61
N VAL A 149 5.18 6.29 9.27
CA VAL A 149 3.92 6.20 10.02
C VAL A 149 2.81 5.84 9.03
N ALA A 150 2.15 4.71 9.23
CA ALA A 150 1.04 4.25 8.39
C ALA A 150 -0.31 4.59 9.03
N SER A 151 -1.29 4.96 8.21
CA SER A 151 -2.68 5.08 8.65
C SER A 151 -3.29 3.69 8.93
N GLU A 152 -4.45 3.66 9.60
CA GLU A 152 -5.25 2.45 9.71
C GLU A 152 -5.56 1.89 8.32
N GLY A 153 -5.50 0.55 8.14
CA GLY A 153 -5.74 -0.14 6.87
C GLY A 153 -4.61 -0.02 5.83
N ALA A 154 -3.62 0.86 6.03
CA ALA A 154 -2.51 1.03 5.10
C ALA A 154 -1.45 -0.06 5.27
N MET A 155 -1.04 -0.65 4.14
CA MET A 155 0.12 -1.52 4.06
C MET A 155 0.98 -1.06 2.87
N ALA A 156 2.27 -0.91 3.06
CA ALA A 156 3.15 -0.46 1.99
C ALA A 156 4.42 -1.29 1.95
N GLY A 157 4.86 -1.57 0.74
CA GLY A 157 6.11 -2.24 0.43
C GLY A 157 7.19 -1.26 0.02
N ILE A 158 8.43 -1.57 0.37
CA ILE A 158 9.62 -1.04 -0.28
C ILE A 158 10.29 -2.19 -1.01
N SER A 159 10.54 -1.98 -2.30
CA SER A 159 11.10 -2.97 -3.21
C SER A 159 12.33 -2.40 -3.93
N VAL A 160 13.25 -3.28 -4.31
CA VAL A 160 14.47 -2.92 -5.04
C VAL A 160 14.41 -3.51 -6.44
N TYR A 161 14.60 -2.66 -7.45
CA TYR A 161 14.51 -3.00 -8.86
C TYR A 161 15.87 -2.77 -9.54
N ASP A 162 16.16 -3.58 -10.55
CA ASP A 162 17.24 -3.30 -11.49
C ASP A 162 16.97 -1.97 -12.19
N TRP A 163 18.01 -1.20 -12.46
CA TRP A 163 17.85 0.07 -13.17
C TRP A 163 19.04 0.26 -14.12
N PRO A 164 19.00 -0.37 -15.30
CA PRO A 164 20.19 -0.55 -16.13
C PRO A 164 20.71 0.75 -16.75
N ASP A 165 19.83 1.72 -17.06
CA ASP A 165 20.20 2.98 -17.70
C ASP A 165 19.32 4.17 -17.23
N GLU A 166 19.60 5.38 -17.71
CA GLU A 166 18.84 6.59 -17.31
C GLU A 166 17.45 6.70 -17.93
N GLU A 167 17.19 5.98 -19.02
CA GLU A 167 15.95 6.04 -19.79
C GLU A 167 15.04 4.83 -19.52
N ALA A 168 15.46 3.94 -18.61
CA ALA A 168 14.71 2.76 -18.24
C ALA A 168 13.33 3.17 -17.69
N GLU A 169 12.27 2.72 -18.35
CA GLU A 169 10.88 2.88 -17.91
C GLU A 169 10.46 1.71 -17.00
N SER A 170 11.26 0.64 -16.96
CA SER A 170 10.98 -0.55 -16.15
C SER A 170 12.27 -1.23 -15.69
N GLY A 171 12.16 -1.90 -14.56
CA GLY A 171 13.24 -2.65 -13.93
C GLY A 171 12.71 -3.98 -13.43
N ASP A 172 13.48 -5.05 -13.61
CA ASP A 172 13.16 -6.33 -12.99
C ASP A 172 13.34 -6.22 -11.48
N LEU A 173 12.40 -6.77 -10.72
CA LEU A 173 12.51 -6.80 -9.27
C LEU A 173 13.71 -7.66 -8.84
N LEU A 174 14.65 -7.08 -8.09
CA LEU A 174 15.87 -7.76 -7.65
C LEU A 174 15.61 -8.74 -6.51
N GLU A 175 14.78 -8.33 -5.55
CA GLU A 175 14.43 -9.17 -4.41
C GLU A 175 12.92 -9.22 -4.27
N TRP A 176 12.37 -10.42 -4.43
CA TRP A 176 10.99 -10.73 -4.07
C TRP A 176 10.96 -11.60 -2.80
N PRO A 177 9.99 -11.38 -1.90
CA PRO A 177 9.06 -10.24 -1.87
C PRO A 177 9.69 -8.95 -1.31
N GLU A 178 8.90 -7.87 -1.18
CA GLU A 178 9.28 -6.55 -0.62
C GLU A 178 10.40 -6.64 0.44
N ILE A 179 11.43 -5.80 0.34
CA ILE A 179 12.51 -5.80 1.33
C ILE A 179 11.99 -5.24 2.68
N ILE A 180 11.15 -4.20 2.67
CA ILE A 180 10.54 -3.67 3.89
C ILE A 180 9.04 -3.62 3.69
N GLN A 181 8.29 -4.08 4.69
CA GLN A 181 6.83 -3.94 4.72
C GLN A 181 6.43 -3.07 5.91
N VAL A 182 5.82 -1.93 5.63
CA VAL A 182 5.20 -1.05 6.61
C VAL A 182 3.75 -1.49 6.78
N GLN A 183 3.32 -1.68 8.02
CA GLN A 183 1.96 -2.09 8.35
C GLN A 183 1.27 -1.02 9.19
N ALA A 184 -0.06 -0.96 9.12
CA ALA A 184 -0.85 -0.07 9.94
C ALA A 184 -0.56 -0.29 11.44
N ALA A 185 -0.01 0.73 12.08
CA ALA A 185 0.12 0.85 13.53
C ALA A 185 -0.30 2.29 13.88
N PRO A 186 -1.58 2.55 14.16
CA PRO A 186 -2.14 3.89 14.18
C PRO A 186 -1.35 4.89 15.02
N GLY A 187 -0.75 5.88 14.34
CA GLY A 187 0.02 6.97 14.97
C GLY A 187 1.39 6.59 15.51
N GLU A 188 1.82 5.33 15.36
CA GLU A 188 3.13 4.88 15.83
C GLU A 188 4.18 5.01 14.73
N LYS A 189 5.31 5.64 15.08
CA LYS A 189 6.49 5.68 14.23
C LYS A 189 7.14 4.30 14.21
N GLN A 190 7.30 3.75 13.02
CA GLN A 190 8.03 2.51 12.78
C GLN A 190 9.41 2.84 12.21
N THR A 191 10.43 2.16 12.74
CA THR A 191 11.77 2.12 12.15
C THR A 191 12.04 0.69 11.75
N LEU A 192 12.13 0.46 10.44
CA LEU A 192 12.30 -0.86 9.85
C LEU A 192 13.62 -0.88 9.09
N SER A 193 14.32 -2.00 9.12
CA SER A 193 15.56 -2.15 8.38
C SER A 193 15.72 -3.55 7.84
N ARG A 194 16.37 -3.64 6.68
CA ARG A 194 16.67 -4.92 6.05
C ARG A 194 17.88 -4.83 5.14
N ALA A 195 18.72 -5.86 5.21
CA ALA A 195 19.83 -6.03 4.32
C ALA A 195 19.43 -6.74 3.01
N PHE A 196 20.01 -6.32 1.89
CA PHE A 196 19.92 -7.01 0.60
C PHE A 196 21.27 -6.96 -0.12
N ARG A 197 21.52 -7.92 -1.00
CA ARG A 197 22.76 -8.01 -1.79
C ARG A 197 22.53 -7.45 -3.17
N SER A 198 23.42 -6.57 -3.63
CA SER A 198 23.30 -5.89 -4.93
C SER A 198 23.50 -6.81 -6.15
N GLY A 199 23.91 -8.06 -5.97
CA GLY A 199 24.11 -9.01 -7.06
C GLY A 199 25.12 -8.48 -8.08
N ARG A 200 24.76 -8.37 -9.36
CA ARG A 200 25.63 -7.80 -10.40
C ARG A 200 25.38 -6.31 -10.66
N HIS A 201 24.46 -5.70 -9.93
CA HIS A 201 23.90 -4.39 -10.27
C HIS A 201 24.80 -3.27 -9.76
N THR A 202 24.99 -2.26 -10.61
CA THR A 202 25.73 -1.02 -10.29
C THR A 202 24.81 0.19 -10.10
N ARG A 203 23.52 -0.03 -10.34
CA ARG A 203 22.45 0.96 -10.25
C ARG A 203 21.14 0.24 -9.95
N ILE A 204 20.35 0.82 -9.06
CA ILE A 204 19.06 0.27 -8.61
C ILE A 204 18.04 1.38 -8.46
N ALA A 205 16.77 1.03 -8.58
CA ALA A 205 15.67 1.83 -8.07
C ALA A 205 15.15 1.24 -6.76
N ILE A 206 14.83 2.10 -5.81
CA ILE A 206 14.12 1.75 -4.58
C ILE A 206 12.78 2.45 -4.67
N ALA A 207 11.69 1.68 -4.64
CA ALA A 207 10.35 2.21 -4.82
C ALA A 207 9.40 1.77 -3.72
N ALA A 208 8.49 2.67 -3.37
CA ALA A 208 7.36 2.40 -2.50
C ALA A 208 6.11 2.11 -3.31
N HIS A 209 5.38 1.08 -2.90
CA HIS A 209 4.12 0.67 -3.49
C HIS A 209 3.14 0.20 -2.41
N ALA A 210 1.86 0.13 -2.73
CA ALA A 210 0.88 -0.52 -1.87
C ALA A 210 1.15 -2.03 -1.83
N SER A 211 0.96 -2.64 -0.67
CA SER A 211 0.98 -4.10 -0.57
C SER A 211 -0.39 -4.68 -0.96
N GLY A 212 -0.44 -5.95 -1.39
CA GLY A 212 -1.68 -6.56 -1.90
C GLY A 212 -2.87 -6.66 -0.92
N ASN A 213 -2.68 -6.35 0.37
CA ASN A 213 -3.73 -6.34 1.40
C ASN A 213 -4.13 -4.92 1.85
N THR A 214 -3.70 -3.89 1.13
CA THR A 214 -3.97 -2.50 1.47
C THR A 214 -5.44 -2.16 1.26
N GLU A 215 -6.04 -1.49 2.25
CA GLU A 215 -7.39 -0.92 2.12
C GLU A 215 -7.30 0.52 1.58
N TYR A 216 -8.00 0.81 0.48
CA TYR A 216 -7.95 2.14 -0.16
C TYR A 216 -9.13 3.04 0.27
N PRO A 217 -8.91 4.36 0.48
CA PRO A 217 -7.63 5.05 0.36
C PRO A 217 -6.68 4.72 1.53
N ALA A 218 -5.40 4.58 1.23
CA ALA A 218 -4.34 4.30 2.20
C ALA A 218 -3.32 5.44 2.24
N MET A 219 -2.71 5.67 3.40
CA MET A 219 -1.72 6.72 3.55
C MET A 219 -0.53 6.25 4.38
N VAL A 220 0.67 6.55 3.90
CA VAL A 220 1.92 6.41 4.65
C VAL A 220 2.65 7.74 4.64
N LYS A 221 3.04 8.20 5.83
CA LYS A 221 4.02 9.28 5.99
C LYS A 221 5.41 8.66 6.07
N TRP A 222 6.21 8.82 5.02
CA TRP A 222 7.63 8.51 4.99
C TRP A 222 8.41 9.62 5.70
N ILE A 223 9.16 9.26 6.73
CA ILE A 223 9.97 10.20 7.51
C ILE A 223 11.42 10.18 7.01
N SER A 224 11.99 9.01 6.75
CA SER A 224 13.31 8.90 6.14
C SER A 224 13.54 7.56 5.46
N TRP A 225 14.32 7.55 4.39
CA TRP A 225 14.87 6.40 3.68
C TRP A 225 16.39 6.47 3.72
N ARG A 226 17.03 5.39 4.17
CA ARG A 226 18.49 5.29 4.29
C ARG A 226 18.99 4.04 3.61
N LEU A 227 19.99 4.17 2.76
CA LEU A 227 20.72 3.04 2.19
C LEU A 227 22.19 3.18 2.53
N THR A 228 22.76 2.17 3.18
CA THR A 228 24.18 2.18 3.55
C THR A 228 24.85 0.85 3.20
N GLU A 229 26.12 0.89 2.83
CA GLU A 229 26.94 -0.32 2.73
C GLU A 229 27.15 -0.91 4.13
N THR A 230 27.06 -2.24 4.24
CA THR A 230 27.23 -2.92 5.53
C THR A 230 28.04 -4.20 5.38
N ASP A 231 28.91 -4.44 6.36
CA ASP A 231 29.66 -5.70 6.55
C ASP A 231 28.99 -6.59 7.60
N ALA A 232 27.87 -6.15 8.19
CA ALA A 232 27.10 -7.00 9.08
C ALA A 232 26.73 -8.27 8.31
N ALA A 233 26.86 -9.45 8.94
CA ALA A 233 26.32 -10.66 8.35
C ALA A 233 24.84 -10.40 7.95
N GLU A 234 24.32 -11.14 6.97
CA GLU A 234 22.92 -11.11 6.49
C GLU A 234 21.85 -11.40 7.59
N ASP A 235 22.24 -11.33 8.87
CA ASP A 235 21.63 -11.90 10.06
C ASP A 235 20.57 -10.99 10.70
N VAL A 236 19.72 -10.34 9.91
CA VAL A 236 18.55 -9.59 10.44
C VAL A 236 17.20 -10.10 9.88
N ALA A 237 17.20 -11.05 8.96
CA ALA A 237 16.04 -11.91 8.76
C ALA A 237 16.54 -13.34 8.66
N LYS A 238 16.02 -14.25 9.50
CA LYS A 238 16.17 -15.69 9.29
C LYS A 238 15.99 -15.95 7.79
N PRO A 239 16.85 -16.74 7.12
CA PRO A 239 16.75 -16.97 5.68
C PRO A 239 15.28 -17.24 5.34
N ARG A 240 14.69 -16.38 4.50
CA ARG A 240 13.28 -16.43 4.17
C ARG A 240 12.95 -17.86 3.81
N ARG A 241 12.09 -18.48 4.60
CA ARG A 241 11.70 -19.84 4.34
C ARG A 241 10.86 -19.80 3.07
N PRO A 242 11.14 -20.63 2.06
CA PRO A 242 10.35 -20.63 0.85
C PRO A 242 8.88 -20.85 1.24
N PRO A 243 7.95 -20.02 0.71
CA PRO A 243 6.55 -20.18 1.04
C PRO A 243 6.13 -21.59 0.66
N LYS A 244 5.39 -22.26 1.56
CA LYS A 244 4.79 -23.54 1.24
C LYS A 244 3.32 -23.34 1.01
N PHE A 245 2.83 -23.97 -0.04
CA PHE A 245 1.44 -23.94 -0.44
C PHE A 245 1.00 -25.37 -0.69
N ALA A 246 -0.23 -25.68 -0.30
CA ALA A 246 -0.84 -26.94 -0.68
C ALA A 246 -2.35 -26.79 -0.80
N LEU A 247 -2.92 -27.59 -1.69
CA LEU A 247 -4.36 -27.81 -1.70
C LEU A 247 -4.73 -28.68 -0.50
N SER A 248 -5.84 -28.35 0.14
CA SER A 248 -6.45 -29.14 1.23
C SER A 248 -7.49 -30.12 0.71
N GLN A 249 -7.61 -30.23 -0.61
CA GLN A 249 -8.53 -31.12 -1.29
C GLN A 249 -8.17 -32.58 -0.98
N PRO A 250 -9.15 -33.48 -0.79
CA PRO A 250 -8.90 -34.91 -0.66
C PRO A 250 -8.42 -35.54 -1.98
N ARG A 251 -8.51 -34.82 -3.11
CA ARG A 251 -8.07 -35.26 -4.43
C ARG A 251 -6.89 -34.43 -4.92
N PRO A 252 -5.92 -35.04 -5.63
CA PRO A 252 -4.88 -34.29 -6.33
C PRO A 252 -5.50 -33.36 -7.37
N TRP A 253 -4.86 -32.22 -7.60
CA TRP A 253 -5.23 -31.30 -8.67
C TRP A 253 -5.18 -32.02 -10.02
N SER A 254 -6.13 -31.70 -10.89
CA SER A 254 -6.26 -32.27 -12.24
C SER A 254 -6.41 -31.12 -13.22
N ASP A 255 -5.84 -31.28 -14.42
CA ASP A 255 -5.98 -30.32 -15.52
C ASP A 255 -7.44 -30.19 -15.97
N GLU A 256 -8.29 -31.15 -15.61
CA GLU A 256 -9.73 -31.14 -15.83
C GLU A 256 -10.50 -31.43 -14.54
N LEU A 257 -11.50 -30.60 -14.25
CA LEU A 257 -12.41 -30.72 -13.09
C LEU A 257 -13.85 -30.83 -13.60
N THR A 258 -14.42 -32.03 -13.53
CA THR A 258 -15.83 -32.25 -13.88
C THR A 258 -16.73 -32.00 -12.68
N VAL A 259 -17.76 -31.17 -12.86
CA VAL A 259 -18.74 -30.81 -11.83
C VAL A 259 -20.16 -30.86 -12.39
N GLN A 260 -21.14 -31.23 -11.58
CA GLN A 260 -22.54 -31.21 -12.02
C GLN A 260 -23.08 -29.77 -11.98
N SER A 261 -23.94 -29.42 -12.93
CA SER A 261 -24.66 -28.15 -12.91
C SER A 261 -25.53 -28.01 -11.65
N GLY A 262 -25.44 -26.88 -10.97
CA GLY A 262 -26.20 -26.60 -9.74
C GLY A 262 -25.51 -26.99 -8.43
N GLU A 263 -24.34 -27.61 -8.51
CA GLU A 263 -23.48 -27.86 -7.34
C GLU A 263 -22.61 -26.64 -7.00
N GLU A 264 -22.06 -26.64 -5.79
CA GLU A 264 -21.04 -25.69 -5.38
C GLU A 264 -19.67 -26.36 -5.47
N LEU A 265 -18.79 -25.84 -6.33
CA LEU A 265 -17.41 -26.27 -6.36
C LEU A 265 -16.60 -25.43 -5.37
N THR A 266 -16.21 -26.06 -4.25
CA THR A 266 -15.31 -25.44 -3.27
C THR A 266 -13.90 -25.98 -3.44
N ILE A 267 -12.94 -25.09 -3.69
CA ILE A 267 -11.50 -25.39 -3.70
C ILE A 267 -10.88 -24.79 -2.43
N LEU A 268 -10.12 -25.62 -1.72
CA LEU A 268 -9.50 -25.24 -0.45
C LEU A 268 -8.00 -25.44 -0.57
N GLY A 269 -7.25 -24.52 0.02
CA GLY A 269 -5.82 -24.69 0.24
C GLY A 269 -5.37 -23.97 1.49
N TRP A 270 -4.06 -24.04 1.72
CA TRP A 270 -3.38 -23.26 2.73
C TRP A 270 -2.06 -22.78 2.15
N TYR A 271 -1.56 -21.70 2.73
CA TYR A 271 -0.18 -21.30 2.57
C TYR A 271 0.44 -20.97 3.93
N ILE A 272 1.74 -21.19 4.02
CA ILE A 272 2.59 -20.67 5.08
C ILE A 272 3.71 -19.87 4.43
N ALA A 273 3.96 -18.68 4.97
CA ALA A 273 4.94 -17.77 4.44
C ALA A 273 5.43 -16.84 5.55
N ASP A 274 6.64 -16.31 5.37
CA ASP A 274 7.15 -15.28 6.28
C ASP A 274 6.45 -13.93 6.06
N MET A 275 5.71 -13.77 4.96
CA MET A 275 4.91 -12.59 4.61
C MET A 275 3.52 -12.97 4.10
N PRO A 276 2.52 -12.07 4.18
CA PRO A 276 1.19 -12.36 3.65
C PRO A 276 1.30 -12.66 2.15
N SER A 277 0.62 -13.70 1.69
CA SER A 277 0.51 -14.00 0.26
C SER A 277 -0.92 -13.78 -0.19
N ARG A 278 -1.09 -12.95 -1.21
CA ARG A 278 -2.37 -12.77 -1.88
C ARG A 278 -2.65 -14.00 -2.74
N VAL A 279 -3.76 -14.68 -2.45
CA VAL A 279 -4.33 -15.73 -3.28
C VAL A 279 -5.50 -15.13 -4.04
N ASP A 280 -5.39 -15.11 -5.34
CA ASP A 280 -6.46 -14.72 -6.26
C ASP A 280 -6.67 -15.84 -7.28
N TYR A 281 -7.78 -15.77 -8.02
CA TYR A 281 -8.06 -16.69 -9.09
C TYR A 281 -8.59 -15.97 -10.32
N VAL A 282 -8.29 -16.52 -11.48
CA VAL A 282 -8.77 -16.05 -12.77
C VAL A 282 -9.74 -17.10 -13.31
N LEU A 283 -11.00 -16.71 -13.52
CA LEU A 283 -12.04 -17.54 -14.12
C LEU A 283 -12.42 -16.92 -15.46
N ASN A 284 -12.14 -17.63 -16.55
CA ASN A 284 -12.41 -17.15 -17.93
C ASN A 284 -11.82 -15.77 -18.24
N GLY A 285 -10.65 -15.45 -17.66
CA GLY A 285 -9.97 -14.17 -17.82
C GLY A 285 -10.38 -13.08 -16.84
N GLU A 286 -11.44 -13.29 -16.05
CA GLU A 286 -11.86 -12.36 -15.00
C GLU A 286 -11.21 -12.72 -13.65
N ARG A 287 -10.70 -11.73 -12.92
CA ARG A 287 -9.94 -11.90 -11.67
C ARG A 287 -10.83 -11.72 -10.45
N PHE A 288 -10.65 -12.60 -9.47
CA PHE A 288 -11.40 -12.63 -8.22
C PHE A 288 -10.46 -12.92 -7.05
N ASP A 289 -10.77 -12.38 -5.87
CA ASP A 289 -10.00 -12.69 -4.65
C ASP A 289 -10.51 -13.96 -3.97
N ALA A 290 -9.59 -14.76 -3.42
CA ALA A 290 -9.96 -15.90 -2.59
C ALA A 290 -10.39 -15.43 -1.19
N GLU A 291 -11.24 -16.22 -0.53
CA GLU A 291 -11.62 -15.97 0.86
C GLU A 291 -10.61 -16.60 1.82
N TYR A 292 -10.13 -15.84 2.80
CA TYR A 292 -9.20 -16.34 3.81
C TYR A 292 -9.92 -16.85 5.05
N TYR A 293 -9.36 -17.89 5.67
CA TYR A 293 -9.87 -18.40 6.94
C TYR A 293 -8.73 -18.96 7.82
N PRO A 294 -8.89 -18.93 9.15
CA PRO A 294 -7.90 -19.49 10.07
C PRO A 294 -7.75 -21.01 9.91
N ARG A 295 -6.52 -21.52 10.03
CA ARG A 295 -6.21 -22.96 9.98
C ARG A 295 -5.38 -23.37 11.20
N PRO A 296 -6.03 -23.65 12.34
CA PRO A 296 -5.33 -24.03 13.57
C PRO A 296 -4.42 -25.27 13.42
N ASP A 297 -4.78 -26.17 12.50
CA ASP A 297 -3.96 -27.33 12.15
C ASP A 297 -2.65 -26.95 11.44
N VAL A 298 -2.65 -25.89 10.63
CA VAL A 298 -1.45 -25.33 10.00
C VAL A 298 -0.64 -24.53 11.02
N ASP A 299 -1.33 -23.77 11.90
CA ASP A 299 -0.70 -22.99 12.98
C ASP A 299 0.19 -23.84 13.89
N ASN A 300 -0.30 -25.03 14.28
CA ASN A 300 0.45 -25.92 15.16
C ASN A 300 1.63 -26.62 14.48
N ASN A 301 1.53 -26.88 13.18
CA ASN A 301 2.55 -27.63 12.44
C ASN A 301 3.69 -26.75 11.90
N TYR A 302 3.46 -25.45 11.81
CA TYR A 302 4.40 -24.49 11.23
C TYR A 302 4.60 -23.24 12.10
N PRO A 303 4.84 -23.38 13.42
CA PRO A 303 4.91 -22.25 14.35
C PRO A 303 5.98 -21.21 13.97
N GLU A 304 6.96 -21.62 13.18
CA GLU A 304 8.03 -20.78 12.67
C GLU A 304 7.68 -19.74 11.61
N TYR A 305 6.57 -19.87 10.86
CA TYR A 305 6.19 -18.96 9.78
C TYR A 305 5.30 -17.87 10.34
N THR A 306 5.49 -16.61 9.96
CA THR A 306 4.65 -15.52 10.50
C THR A 306 3.20 -15.65 10.02
N TYR A 307 3.00 -15.96 8.74
CA TYR A 307 1.69 -16.04 8.11
C TYR A 307 1.34 -17.48 7.79
N ARG A 308 0.16 -17.88 8.24
CA ARG A 308 -0.40 -19.21 8.09
C ARG A 308 -1.88 -19.04 7.90
N SER A 309 -2.37 -19.30 6.70
CA SER A 309 -3.77 -19.04 6.39
C SER A 309 -4.31 -20.08 5.44
N GLY A 310 -5.55 -20.48 5.69
CA GLY A 310 -6.37 -21.17 4.71
C GLY A 310 -6.90 -20.17 3.70
N TRP A 311 -7.11 -20.64 2.48
CA TRP A 311 -7.82 -19.90 1.45
C TRP A 311 -8.86 -20.80 0.78
N ARG A 312 -9.93 -20.18 0.32
CA ARG A 312 -11.14 -20.82 -0.17
C ARG A 312 -11.59 -20.10 -1.45
N VAL A 313 -11.81 -20.87 -2.50
CA VAL A 313 -12.50 -20.44 -3.74
C VAL A 313 -13.81 -21.19 -3.81
N VAL A 314 -14.91 -20.45 -3.97
CA VAL A 314 -16.27 -21.02 -4.07
C VAL A 314 -16.87 -20.62 -5.39
N LEU A 315 -17.16 -21.59 -6.25
CA LEU A 315 -17.76 -21.38 -7.56
C LEU A 315 -19.17 -21.97 -7.59
N GLN A 316 -20.15 -21.14 -7.93
CA GLN A 316 -21.53 -21.56 -8.13
C GLN A 316 -21.66 -22.15 -9.54
N THR A 317 -21.73 -23.48 -9.70
CA THR A 317 -21.64 -24.10 -11.04
C THR A 317 -22.86 -23.81 -11.92
N ALA A 318 -24.00 -23.44 -11.31
CA ALA A 318 -25.22 -23.05 -12.01
C ALA A 318 -25.06 -21.86 -12.96
N VAL A 319 -24.06 -20.99 -12.71
CA VAL A 319 -23.81 -19.79 -13.52
C VAL A 319 -22.58 -19.93 -14.44
N LEU A 320 -21.91 -21.08 -14.40
CA LEU A 320 -20.73 -21.34 -15.22
C LEU A 320 -21.12 -21.78 -16.62
N ALA A 321 -20.27 -21.49 -17.60
CA ALA A 321 -20.40 -22.04 -18.94
C ALA A 321 -20.12 -23.56 -18.92
N PRO A 322 -20.46 -24.32 -19.98
CA PRO A 322 -20.14 -25.75 -20.05
C PRO A 322 -18.63 -26.07 -19.92
N SER A 323 -17.78 -25.12 -20.30
CA SER A 323 -16.32 -25.21 -20.14
C SER A 323 -15.78 -23.86 -19.67
N ASN A 324 -14.95 -23.87 -18.63
CA ASN A 324 -14.34 -22.68 -18.06
C ASN A 324 -12.87 -22.93 -17.77
N THR A 325 -12.01 -21.92 -17.92
CA THR A 325 -10.61 -21.99 -17.46
C THR A 325 -10.49 -21.33 -16.10
N LEU A 326 -9.96 -22.07 -15.12
CA LEU A 326 -9.67 -21.60 -13.78
C LEU A 326 -8.16 -21.63 -13.55
N SER A 327 -7.58 -20.49 -13.19
CA SER A 327 -6.19 -20.39 -12.71
C SER A 327 -6.15 -19.84 -11.30
N ILE A 328 -5.47 -20.53 -10.37
CA ILE A 328 -5.23 -20.05 -9.00
C ILE A 328 -3.82 -19.48 -8.94
N ARG A 329 -3.72 -18.24 -8.48
CA ARG A 329 -2.48 -17.47 -8.44
C ARG A 329 -2.10 -17.14 -7.00
N PHE A 330 -0.80 -17.11 -6.76
CA PHE A 330 -0.20 -16.70 -5.50
C PHE A 330 0.71 -15.53 -5.78
N ASN A 331 0.37 -14.35 -5.28
CA ASN A 331 1.05 -13.08 -5.55
C ASN A 331 1.21 -12.82 -7.04
N GLY A 332 0.17 -13.09 -7.83
CA GLY A 332 0.17 -12.94 -9.27
C GLY A 332 0.85 -14.07 -10.07
N GLU A 333 1.54 -15.01 -9.43
CA GLU A 333 2.11 -16.18 -10.13
C GLU A 333 1.07 -17.31 -10.21
N GLU A 334 0.78 -17.80 -11.41
CA GLU A 334 -0.07 -18.98 -11.58
C GLU A 334 0.58 -20.22 -10.97
N ARG A 335 -0.13 -20.87 -10.05
CA ARG A 335 0.32 -22.11 -9.39
C ARG A 335 -0.47 -23.33 -9.83
N TYR A 336 -1.74 -23.12 -10.15
CA TYR A 336 -2.65 -24.19 -10.54
C TYR A 336 -3.53 -23.69 -11.68
N SER A 337 -3.73 -24.52 -12.69
CA SER A 337 -4.61 -24.24 -13.81
C SER A 337 -5.44 -25.49 -14.11
N ALA A 338 -6.74 -25.32 -14.35
CA ALA A 338 -7.65 -26.41 -14.69
C ALA A 338 -8.78 -25.93 -15.61
N THR A 339 -9.26 -26.83 -16.45
CA THR A 339 -10.50 -26.67 -17.20
C THR A 339 -11.65 -27.26 -16.39
N ILE A 340 -12.63 -26.43 -16.02
CA ILE A 340 -13.87 -26.88 -15.35
C ILE A 340 -14.89 -27.26 -16.42
N LEU A 341 -15.32 -28.51 -16.40
CA LEU A 341 -16.38 -29.05 -17.26
C LEU A 341 -17.66 -29.18 -16.45
N VAL A 342 -18.73 -28.49 -16.88
CA VAL A 342 -20.03 -28.52 -16.21
C VAL A 342 -20.96 -29.47 -16.97
N GLU A 343 -21.36 -30.55 -16.31
CA GLU A 343 -22.27 -31.57 -16.85
C GLU A 343 -23.75 -31.28 -16.55
#